data_AF-A0A354FXN8-F1
#
_entry.id   AF-A0A354FXN8-F1
#
_cell.length_a   1.000
_cell.length_b   1.000
_cell.length_c   1.000
_cell.angle_alpha   90.00
_cell.angle_beta   90.00
_cell.angle_gamma   90.00
#
_symmetry.space_group_name_H-M   'P 1'
#
loop_
_entity.id
_entity.type
_entity.pdbx_description
1 polymer ?
#
loop_
_entity_poly.entity_id
_entity_poly.type
_entity_poly.pdbx_seq_one_letter_code
_entity_poly.pdbx_strand_id
1 'polypeptide(L)'
;MFKIRQSFGLHTPVVNAVLSLVEYSPSNEKDVTSGVHIVSGRRTVDQHAGTLLFESSEEGNKRIDHHKPTLVISVRNTLANLRCGAWVKSKTEGFVTIVGENSNESKRPYHILGMKKDGKMEITELFPTQENLAEYEWVFSGVPILWEDYLYERMITEAADHAHIWHLPRGNHPKTTEQTSNDWKKLHDVFRSMLYEDRKTAAKEISSCAVELGLKKEISYYLHNAIGLDENGQLIQLSSIGSLEKLGTELSEMGAKRALMVDNGGSVSVWFYPKGFYAKPGYTADGIPLFSLPNHRPEGTAYLFLQLESPAYEYLYRTY
;
A
#
# COMPACT_ATOMS: atom_id res chain seq x y z
N MET A 1 27.31 -7.71 -0.30
CA MET A 1 25.88 -7.73 0.06
C MET A 1 25.61 -6.48 0.87
N PHE A 2 25.09 -5.42 0.25
CA PHE A 2 24.77 -4.17 0.95
C PHE A 2 23.50 -4.42 1.77
N LYS A 3 23.65 -4.65 3.08
CA LYS A 3 22.52 -4.54 4.03
C LYS A 3 22.28 -3.07 4.28
N ILE A 4 21.55 -2.40 3.39
CA ILE A 4 20.94 -1.12 3.73
C ILE A 4 19.76 -1.46 4.64
N ARG A 5 20.02 -1.51 5.95
CA ARG A 5 18.95 -1.41 6.96
C ARG A 5 18.68 0.08 7.13
N GLN A 6 17.74 0.60 6.37
CA GLN A 6 17.21 1.94 6.59
C GLN A 6 15.79 1.79 7.11
N SER A 7 15.61 1.81 8.42
CA SER A 7 14.29 2.04 9.01
C SER A 7 14.06 3.56 8.99
N PHE A 8 13.06 4.03 8.25
CA PHE A 8 12.67 5.43 8.19
C PHE A 8 11.44 5.65 9.05
N GLY A 9 11.61 5.98 10.33
CA GLY A 9 10.50 6.36 11.20
C GLY A 9 10.18 7.85 11.05
N LEU A 10 8.92 8.20 10.74
CA LEU A 10 8.42 9.56 10.91
C LEU A 10 7.88 9.70 12.34
N HIS A 11 8.41 10.64 13.13
CA HIS A 11 7.82 11.12 14.38
C HIS A 11 7.50 12.62 14.28
N THR A 12 7.01 13.05 13.12
CA THR A 12 6.58 14.43 12.89
C THR A 12 5.05 14.44 12.83
N PRO A 13 4.37 15.35 13.55
CA PRO A 13 2.92 15.48 13.46
C PRO A 13 2.47 15.71 12.00
N VAL A 14 1.62 14.80 11.53
CA VAL A 14 0.95 14.93 10.24
C VAL A 14 -0.25 15.86 10.43
N VAL A 15 -0.26 17.01 9.76
CA VAL A 15 -1.38 17.97 9.87
C VAL A 15 -2.54 17.62 8.97
N ASN A 16 -2.24 16.93 7.87
CA ASN A 16 -3.21 16.55 6.86
C ASN A 16 -2.61 15.42 6.03
N ALA A 17 -3.45 14.56 5.50
CA ALA A 17 -3.05 13.52 4.57
C ALA A 17 -4.07 13.37 3.46
N VAL A 18 -3.59 13.22 2.23
CA VAL A 18 -4.43 13.11 1.03
C VAL A 18 -4.02 11.90 0.22
N LEU A 19 -4.99 11.02 -0.02
CA LEU A 19 -4.85 9.91 -0.96
C LEU A 19 -5.05 10.42 -2.39
N SER A 20 -4.05 10.21 -3.25
CA SER A 20 -4.16 10.45 -4.69
C SER A 20 -4.21 9.11 -5.42
N LEU A 21 -5.25 8.93 -6.23
CA LEU A 21 -5.44 7.77 -7.09
C LEU A 21 -5.19 8.17 -8.55
N VAL A 22 -4.71 7.23 -9.35
CA VAL A 22 -4.50 7.44 -10.79
C VAL A 22 -5.83 7.59 -11.53
N GLU A 23 -6.82 6.83 -11.07
CA GLU A 23 -8.17 6.72 -11.59
C GLU A 23 -9.14 6.52 -10.41
N TYR A 24 -10.37 6.99 -10.56
CA TYR A 24 -11.44 6.88 -9.55
C TYR A 24 -12.49 5.82 -9.93
N SER A 25 -12.12 4.91 -10.84
CA SER A 25 -12.90 3.80 -11.36
C SER A 25 -12.09 2.50 -11.29
N PRO A 26 -12.73 1.32 -11.39
CA PRO A 26 -12.01 0.05 -11.33
C PRO A 26 -10.89 -0.06 -12.36
N SER A 27 -9.72 -0.53 -11.90
CA SER A 27 -8.52 -0.73 -12.72
C SER A 27 -8.31 -2.20 -13.06
N ASN A 28 -7.58 -2.49 -14.14
CA ASN A 28 -7.22 -3.87 -14.46
C ASN A 28 -6.23 -4.42 -13.43
N GLU A 29 -6.37 -5.71 -13.10
CA GLU A 29 -5.38 -6.41 -12.30
C GLU A 29 -4.01 -6.40 -12.99
N LYS A 30 -2.96 -6.20 -12.20
CA LYS A 30 -1.60 -6.32 -12.69
C LYS A 30 -1.29 -7.78 -13.03
N ASP A 31 -0.94 -8.06 -14.28
CA ASP A 31 -0.30 -9.32 -14.60
C ASP A 31 1.11 -9.35 -14.02
N VAL A 32 1.30 -10.34 -13.16
CA VAL A 32 2.46 -10.57 -12.33
C VAL A 32 3.31 -11.73 -12.86
N THR A 33 2.81 -12.44 -13.85
CA THR A 33 3.49 -13.56 -14.49
C THR A 33 4.19 -13.15 -15.78
N SER A 34 3.63 -12.19 -16.54
CA SER A 34 4.31 -11.62 -17.69
C SER A 34 5.47 -10.74 -17.21
N GLY A 35 6.65 -10.95 -17.79
CA GLY A 35 7.82 -10.08 -17.56
C GLY A 35 7.63 -8.65 -18.08
N VAL A 36 6.47 -8.35 -18.68
CA VAL A 36 6.12 -7.06 -19.27
C VAL A 36 5.44 -6.18 -18.23
N HIS A 37 5.98 -4.99 -18.02
CA HIS A 37 5.36 -4.01 -17.13
C HIS A 37 4.24 -3.26 -17.88
N ILE A 38 3.01 -3.40 -17.40
CA ILE A 38 1.87 -2.62 -17.91
C ILE A 38 2.02 -1.18 -17.38
N VAL A 39 2.26 -0.25 -18.31
CA VAL A 39 2.39 1.20 -18.06
C VAL A 39 1.03 1.91 -18.11
N SER A 40 0.06 1.39 -18.87
CA SER A 40 -1.27 1.99 -18.99
C SER A 40 -1.97 2.07 -17.62
N GLY A 41 -2.53 3.25 -17.30
CA GLY A 41 -3.23 3.48 -16.03
C GLY A 41 -2.30 3.71 -14.83
N ARG A 42 -1.08 4.25 -15.05
CA ARG A 42 -0.14 4.60 -13.98
C ARG A 42 0.43 6.00 -14.17
N ARG A 43 0.77 6.67 -13.07
CA ARG A 43 1.31 8.04 -13.06
C ARG A 43 2.52 8.16 -12.16
N THR A 44 3.47 9.03 -12.52
CA THR A 44 4.59 9.38 -11.65
C THR A 44 4.11 10.20 -10.44
N VAL A 45 4.93 10.28 -9.40
CA VAL A 45 4.65 11.12 -8.21
C VAL A 45 4.33 12.56 -8.61
N ASP A 46 5.09 13.12 -9.55
CA ASP A 46 4.89 14.49 -10.05
C ASP A 46 3.55 14.67 -10.77
N GLN A 47 3.10 13.66 -11.54
CA GLN A 47 1.78 13.69 -12.18
C GLN A 47 0.64 13.60 -11.16
N HIS A 48 0.81 12.82 -10.10
CA HIS A 48 -0.13 12.81 -8.96
C HIS A 48 -0.16 14.17 -8.25
N ALA A 49 1.00 14.77 -7.98
CA ALA A 49 1.10 16.10 -7.39
C ALA A 49 0.41 17.17 -8.26
N GLY A 50 0.65 17.14 -9.57
CA GLY A 50 0.00 18.02 -10.55
C GLY A 50 -1.53 17.85 -10.56
N THR A 51 -2.02 16.62 -10.42
CA THR A 51 -3.46 16.35 -10.31
C THR A 51 -4.05 16.98 -9.05
N LEU A 52 -3.39 16.80 -7.89
CA LEU A 52 -3.85 17.40 -6.63
C LEU A 52 -3.83 18.93 -6.65
N LEU A 53 -2.83 19.54 -7.32
CA LEU A 53 -2.76 20.99 -7.52
C LEU A 53 -3.95 21.50 -8.35
N PHE A 54 -4.23 20.81 -9.46
CA PHE A 54 -5.35 21.14 -10.34
C PHE A 54 -6.69 21.03 -9.59
N GLU A 55 -6.93 19.91 -8.92
CA GLU A 55 -8.14 19.69 -8.10
C GLU A 55 -8.31 20.78 -7.03
N SER A 56 -7.23 21.16 -6.35
CA SER A 56 -7.28 22.22 -5.32
C SER A 56 -7.55 23.62 -5.88
N SER A 57 -7.29 23.83 -7.18
CA SER A 57 -7.51 25.12 -7.85
C SER A 57 -8.91 25.28 -8.43
N GLU A 58 -9.52 24.21 -8.93
CA GLU A 58 -10.85 24.25 -9.56
C GLU A 58 -11.99 24.16 -8.54
N GLU A 59 -11.82 23.40 -7.46
CA GLU A 59 -12.94 23.08 -6.56
C GLU A 59 -13.19 24.13 -5.46
N GLY A 60 -12.36 25.17 -5.36
CA GLY A 60 -12.36 26.10 -4.22
C GLY A 60 -12.07 25.42 -2.86
N ASN A 61 -11.83 24.11 -2.88
CA ASN A 61 -11.63 23.24 -1.76
C ASN A 61 -10.14 22.90 -1.68
N LYS A 62 -9.44 23.56 -0.76
CA LYS A 62 -8.01 23.32 -0.52
C LYS A 62 -7.83 21.96 0.16
N ARG A 63 -7.96 20.86 -0.58
CA ARG A 63 -7.69 19.50 -0.07
C ARG A 63 -6.26 19.37 0.45
N ILE A 64 -5.33 20.10 -0.15
CA ILE A 64 -3.91 20.10 0.23
C ILE A 64 -3.29 21.48 0.12
N ASP A 65 -2.52 21.88 1.13
CA ASP A 65 -1.72 23.11 1.11
C ASP A 65 -0.36 22.86 0.44
N HIS A 66 -0.25 23.10 -0.85
CA HIS A 66 0.95 22.81 -1.63
C HIS A 66 2.21 23.62 -1.26
N HIS A 67 2.13 24.55 -0.30
CA HIS A 67 3.28 25.26 0.26
C HIS A 67 3.83 24.59 1.52
N LYS A 68 3.11 23.63 2.11
CA LYS A 68 3.59 22.91 3.31
C LYS A 68 4.58 21.81 2.96
N PRO A 69 5.59 21.57 3.82
CA PRO A 69 6.45 20.41 3.70
C PRO A 69 5.61 19.13 3.57
N THR A 70 5.92 18.30 2.58
CA THR A 70 5.10 17.14 2.24
C THR A 70 5.96 15.89 2.06
N LEU A 71 5.62 14.82 2.77
CA LEU A 71 6.15 13.48 2.53
C LEU A 71 5.17 12.73 1.62
N VAL A 72 5.67 12.08 0.58
CA VAL A 72 4.87 11.26 -0.33
C VAL A 72 5.29 9.82 -0.24
N ILE A 73 4.34 8.97 0.13
CA ILE A 73 4.56 7.54 0.34
C ILE A 73 3.85 6.76 -0.77
N SER A 74 4.58 5.86 -1.42
CA SER A 74 3.99 4.89 -2.34
C SER A 74 3.05 3.91 -1.62
N VAL A 75 1.81 3.82 -2.10
CA VAL A 75 0.79 2.87 -1.60
C VAL A 75 0.23 2.04 -2.76
N ARG A 76 1.12 1.62 -3.66
CA ARG A 76 0.79 1.23 -5.03
C ARG A 76 0.26 -0.19 -5.20
N ASN A 77 0.12 -0.95 -4.12
CA ASN A 77 -0.70 -2.16 -4.16
C ASN A 77 -2.18 -1.81 -4.31
N THR A 78 -2.58 -0.63 -3.81
CA THR A 78 -3.92 -0.04 -4.00
C THR A 78 -4.25 0.08 -5.49
N LEU A 79 -5.38 -0.50 -5.90
CA LEU A 79 -5.83 -0.57 -7.30
C LEU A 79 -4.84 -1.25 -8.26
N ALA A 80 -3.97 -2.12 -7.74
CA ALA A 80 -3.08 -2.95 -8.56
C ALA A 80 -3.25 -4.44 -8.30
N ASN A 81 -3.70 -4.82 -7.09
CA ASN A 81 -3.88 -6.19 -6.66
C ASN A 81 -5.32 -6.38 -6.13
N LEU A 82 -5.79 -7.64 -6.16
CA LEU A 82 -7.03 -8.02 -5.47
C LEU A 82 -6.92 -7.68 -3.98
N ARG A 83 -8.05 -7.39 -3.35
CA ARG A 83 -8.15 -7.03 -1.93
C ARG A 83 -7.44 -5.73 -1.53
N CYS A 84 -6.96 -4.95 -2.50
CA CYS A 84 -6.33 -3.65 -2.30
C CYS A 84 -7.18 -2.54 -2.97
N GLY A 85 -8.41 -2.33 -2.50
CA GLY A 85 -9.28 -1.25 -2.94
C GLY A 85 -9.08 0.08 -2.21
N ALA A 86 -9.76 1.13 -2.69
CA ALA A 86 -9.75 2.47 -2.12
C ALA A 86 -11.06 3.22 -2.35
N TRP A 87 -11.28 4.27 -1.55
CA TRP A 87 -12.38 5.20 -1.72
C TRP A 87 -11.90 6.61 -1.37
N VAL A 88 -12.37 7.59 -2.13
CA VAL A 88 -12.08 9.02 -1.92
C VAL A 88 -13.39 9.78 -2.03
N LYS A 89 -13.76 10.46 -0.94
CA LYS A 89 -15.00 11.23 -0.87
C LYS A 89 -15.13 12.18 -2.05
N SER A 90 -16.33 12.27 -2.63
CA SER A 90 -16.68 13.08 -3.81
C SER A 90 -15.95 12.73 -5.12
N LYS A 91 -15.04 11.75 -5.13
CA LYS A 91 -14.30 11.34 -6.32
C LYS A 91 -14.67 9.93 -6.78
N THR A 92 -14.95 9.03 -5.84
CA THR A 92 -15.36 7.66 -6.11
C THR A 92 -16.84 7.44 -5.76
N GLU A 93 -17.61 6.81 -6.66
CA GLU A 93 -19.03 6.48 -6.41
C GLU A 93 -19.22 5.43 -5.31
N GLY A 94 -18.22 4.56 -5.12
CA GLY A 94 -18.18 3.52 -4.10
C GLY A 94 -16.74 3.04 -3.89
N PHE A 95 -16.54 2.02 -3.07
CA PHE A 95 -15.19 1.48 -2.83
C PHE A 95 -14.67 0.78 -4.07
N VAL A 96 -13.68 1.41 -4.70
CA VAL A 96 -13.09 1.00 -5.96
C VAL A 96 -12.12 -0.13 -5.70
N THR A 97 -12.28 -1.21 -6.45
CA THR A 97 -11.42 -2.39 -6.48
C THR A 97 -10.92 -2.60 -7.90
N ILE A 98 -10.12 -3.64 -8.13
CA ILE A 98 -9.75 -4.01 -9.50
C ILE A 98 -10.91 -4.73 -10.21
N VAL A 99 -10.88 -4.73 -11.54
CA VAL A 99 -11.84 -5.45 -12.38
C VAL A 99 -11.87 -6.93 -12.01
N GLY A 100 -13.07 -7.45 -11.72
CA GLY A 100 -13.29 -8.83 -11.31
C GLY A 100 -13.51 -9.02 -9.80
N GLU A 101 -13.28 -7.98 -8.98
CA GLU A 101 -13.58 -8.00 -7.55
C GLU A 101 -14.78 -7.09 -7.23
N ASN A 102 -15.83 -7.64 -6.64
CA ASN A 102 -16.97 -6.89 -6.08
C ASN A 102 -16.87 -6.83 -4.56
N SER A 103 -16.50 -5.67 -4.02
CA SER A 103 -16.32 -5.50 -2.58
C SER A 103 -17.60 -5.75 -1.75
N ASN A 104 -18.78 -5.60 -2.34
CA ASN A 104 -20.06 -5.84 -1.66
C ASN A 104 -20.40 -7.32 -1.47
N GLU A 105 -19.76 -8.22 -2.22
CA GLU A 105 -19.98 -9.66 -2.11
C GLU A 105 -19.08 -10.31 -1.05
N SER A 106 -18.07 -9.59 -0.55
CA SER A 106 -17.11 -10.15 0.39
C SER A 106 -17.73 -10.39 1.77
N LYS A 107 -17.67 -11.63 2.25
CA LYS A 107 -18.03 -12.00 3.63
C LYS A 107 -16.96 -11.61 4.66
N ARG A 108 -15.86 -10.98 4.26
CA ARG A 108 -14.79 -10.52 5.15
C ARG A 108 -14.47 -9.03 4.96
N PRO A 109 -14.24 -8.29 6.06
CA PRO A 109 -13.92 -6.87 5.97
C PRO A 109 -12.54 -6.67 5.33
N TYR A 110 -12.31 -5.49 4.76
CA TYR A 110 -10.99 -5.05 4.29
C TYR A 110 -10.19 -4.47 5.46
N HIS A 111 -8.87 -4.67 5.47
CA HIS A 111 -7.96 -3.97 6.37
C HIS A 111 -7.56 -2.64 5.75
N ILE A 112 -8.03 -1.54 6.33
CA ILE A 112 -7.89 -0.21 5.77
C ILE A 112 -6.99 0.68 6.61
N LEU A 113 -6.34 1.64 5.95
CA LEU A 113 -5.94 2.91 6.54
C LEU A 113 -6.88 3.99 6.00
N GLY A 114 -7.45 4.80 6.89
CA GLY A 114 -8.37 5.86 6.54
C GLY A 114 -8.11 7.15 7.29
N MET A 115 -8.52 8.26 6.68
CA MET A 115 -8.65 9.56 7.36
C MET A 115 -10.13 9.82 7.62
N LYS A 116 -10.52 9.98 8.89
CA LYS A 116 -11.87 10.35 9.30
C LYS A 116 -12.16 11.83 9.02
N LYS A 117 -13.45 12.17 8.97
CA LYS A 117 -13.94 13.56 8.82
C LYS A 117 -13.42 14.53 9.89
N ASP A 118 -13.08 14.03 11.07
CA ASP A 118 -12.51 14.82 12.17
C ASP A 118 -10.98 15.00 12.06
N GLY A 119 -10.35 14.49 10.99
CA GLY A 119 -8.92 14.62 10.73
C GLY A 119 -8.07 13.54 11.41
N LYS A 120 -8.66 12.53 12.07
CA LYS A 120 -7.91 11.43 12.66
C LYS A 120 -7.68 10.30 11.67
N MET A 121 -6.48 9.74 11.69
CA MET A 121 -6.17 8.52 10.96
C MET A 121 -6.48 7.29 11.80
N GLU A 122 -6.91 6.21 11.15
CA GLU A 122 -7.09 4.92 11.80
C GLU A 122 -6.76 3.73 10.88
N ILE A 123 -6.28 2.65 11.51
CA ILE A 123 -6.14 1.34 10.86
C ILE A 123 -7.15 0.39 11.48
N THR A 124 -8.10 -0.07 10.67
CA THR A 124 -9.24 -0.88 11.13
C THR A 124 -9.72 -1.88 10.07
N GLU A 125 -10.68 -2.70 10.45
CA GLU A 125 -11.45 -3.54 9.54
C GLU A 125 -12.72 -2.81 9.12
N LEU A 126 -13.02 -2.81 7.82
CA LEU A 126 -14.19 -2.12 7.25
C LEU A 126 -14.91 -2.99 6.24
N PHE A 127 -16.23 -3.14 6.38
CA PHE A 127 -17.09 -3.49 5.25
C PHE A 127 -17.40 -2.20 4.49
N PRO A 128 -17.04 -2.08 3.20
CA PRO A 128 -17.07 -0.81 2.49
C PRO A 128 -18.47 -0.42 1.99
N THR A 129 -19.45 -0.39 2.89
CA THR A 129 -20.79 0.12 2.64
C THR A 129 -20.77 1.65 2.58
N GLN A 130 -21.75 2.26 1.92
CA GLN A 130 -21.86 3.72 1.85
C GLN A 130 -21.94 4.37 3.24
N GLU A 131 -22.66 3.74 4.17
CA GLU A 131 -22.77 4.20 5.57
C GLU A 131 -21.40 4.24 6.25
N ASN A 132 -20.64 3.16 6.16
CA ASN A 132 -19.32 3.05 6.77
C ASN A 132 -18.31 4.00 6.11
N LEU A 133 -18.32 4.13 4.78
CA LEU A 133 -17.43 5.03 4.04
C LEU A 133 -17.73 6.50 4.33
N ALA A 134 -18.97 6.84 4.66
CA ALA A 134 -19.36 8.20 4.97
C ALA A 134 -18.66 8.76 6.21
N GLU A 135 -18.00 7.97 7.05
CA GLU A 135 -17.20 8.48 8.18
C GLU A 135 -15.84 9.05 7.76
N TYR A 136 -15.40 8.77 6.54
CA TYR A 136 -14.05 9.07 6.07
C TYR A 136 -14.02 10.19 5.03
N GLU A 137 -12.85 10.79 4.87
CA GLU A 137 -12.48 11.63 3.73
C GLU A 137 -11.83 10.77 2.62
N TRP A 138 -11.08 9.74 3.02
CA TRP A 138 -10.56 8.71 2.13
C TRP A 138 -10.19 7.45 2.93
N VAL A 139 -10.17 6.31 2.24
CA VAL A 139 -9.64 5.04 2.75
C VAL A 139 -8.88 4.31 1.64
N PHE A 140 -7.87 3.54 2.00
CA PHE A 140 -7.30 2.50 1.13
C PHE A 140 -7.00 1.25 1.95
N SER A 141 -6.95 0.10 1.28
CA SER A 141 -6.66 -1.18 1.91
C SER A 141 -5.27 -1.70 1.56
N GLY A 142 -4.73 -2.52 2.45
CA GLY A 142 -3.44 -3.18 2.29
C GLY A 142 -3.40 -4.49 3.04
N VAL A 143 -2.27 -5.20 2.95
CA VAL A 143 -2.11 -6.50 3.61
C VAL A 143 -1.79 -6.26 5.09
N PRO A 144 -2.57 -6.76 6.06
CA PRO A 144 -2.27 -6.58 7.47
C PRO A 144 -1.01 -7.34 7.84
N ILE A 145 -0.04 -6.66 8.46
CA ILE A 145 1.23 -7.25 8.90
C ILE A 145 1.47 -7.11 10.41
N LEU A 146 0.63 -6.33 11.09
CA LEU A 146 0.57 -6.25 12.54
C LEU A 146 -0.89 -6.14 12.96
N TRP A 147 -1.35 -7.13 13.72
CA TRP A 147 -2.71 -7.24 14.25
C TRP A 147 -2.69 -8.09 15.52
N GLU A 148 -3.70 -7.95 16.37
CA GLU A 148 -3.75 -8.59 17.69
C GLU A 148 -3.94 -10.12 17.60
N ASP A 149 -4.57 -10.62 16.53
CA ASP A 149 -4.99 -12.02 16.38
C ASP A 149 -4.82 -12.57 14.95
N TYR A 150 -4.64 -13.89 14.84
CA TYR A 150 -4.66 -14.67 13.58
C TYR A 150 -3.91 -14.03 12.39
N LEU A 151 -2.77 -13.38 12.65
CA LEU A 151 -2.08 -12.55 11.66
C LEU A 151 -1.75 -13.30 10.37
N TYR A 152 -1.33 -14.57 10.48
CA TYR A 152 -1.03 -15.37 9.29
C TYR A 152 -2.26 -15.61 8.40
N GLU A 153 -3.40 -15.94 9.00
CA GLU A 153 -4.67 -16.12 8.27
C GLU A 153 -5.08 -14.82 7.58
N ARG A 154 -4.93 -13.69 8.28
CA ARG A 154 -5.18 -12.35 7.72
C ARG A 154 -4.27 -12.06 6.54
N MET A 155 -2.96 -12.31 6.66
CA MET A 155 -2.01 -12.07 5.56
C MET A 155 -2.35 -12.88 4.30
N ILE A 156 -2.63 -14.18 4.43
CA ILE A 156 -2.85 -15.04 3.27
C ILE A 156 -4.16 -14.75 2.54
N THR A 157 -5.17 -14.22 3.23
CA THR A 157 -6.47 -13.87 2.61
C THR A 157 -6.51 -12.50 1.95
N GLU A 158 -5.49 -11.67 2.19
CA GLU A 158 -5.38 -10.31 1.65
C GLU A 158 -4.19 -10.14 0.67
N ALA A 159 -3.16 -10.99 0.74
CA ALA A 159 -1.99 -10.92 -0.13
C ALA A 159 -2.20 -11.67 -1.47
N ALA A 160 -2.82 -10.99 -2.44
CA ALA A 160 -2.99 -11.52 -3.81
C ALA A 160 -1.66 -11.78 -4.56
N ASP A 161 -0.59 -11.10 -4.14
CA ASP A 161 0.76 -11.36 -4.62
C ASP A 161 1.48 -12.33 -3.68
N HIS A 162 1.23 -13.62 -3.90
CA HIS A 162 1.62 -14.70 -3.01
C HIS A 162 3.12 -14.85 -2.77
N ALA A 163 3.95 -14.33 -3.67
CA ALA A 163 5.41 -14.37 -3.54
C ALA A 163 5.94 -13.58 -2.33
N HIS A 164 5.12 -12.72 -1.72
CA HIS A 164 5.47 -12.01 -0.49
C HIS A 164 5.18 -12.79 0.78
N ILE A 165 4.39 -13.86 0.71
CA ILE A 165 4.10 -14.74 1.85
C ILE A 165 4.88 -16.05 1.76
N TRP A 166 4.96 -16.61 0.55
CA TRP A 166 5.66 -17.86 0.29
C TRP A 166 6.79 -17.67 -0.70
N HIS A 167 7.82 -18.51 -0.57
CA HIS A 167 8.92 -18.59 -1.50
C HIS A 167 8.43 -19.17 -2.83
N LEU A 168 7.90 -18.30 -3.68
CA LEU A 168 7.26 -18.65 -4.94
C LEU A 168 7.72 -17.68 -6.05
N PRO A 169 8.95 -17.85 -6.56
CA PRO A 169 9.50 -17.03 -7.65
C PRO A 169 8.59 -16.95 -8.87
N ARG A 170 8.32 -15.74 -9.35
CA ARG A 170 7.47 -15.48 -10.53
C ARG A 170 7.98 -14.31 -11.38
N GLY A 171 7.52 -14.24 -12.63
CA GLY A 171 7.85 -13.16 -13.56
C GLY A 171 9.36 -13.00 -13.73
N ASN A 172 9.86 -11.77 -13.64
CA ASN A 172 11.29 -11.45 -13.82
C ASN A 172 12.19 -11.85 -12.65
N HIS A 173 11.71 -12.61 -11.65
CA HIS A 173 12.58 -13.09 -10.59
C HIS A 173 13.67 -14.04 -11.15
N PRO A 174 14.95 -13.92 -10.75
CA PRO A 174 16.05 -14.72 -11.34
C PRO A 174 15.92 -16.23 -11.15
N LYS A 175 15.10 -16.66 -10.18
CA LYS A 175 14.81 -18.08 -9.88
C LYS A 175 13.45 -18.55 -10.40
N THR A 176 12.75 -17.75 -11.22
CA THR A 176 11.48 -18.17 -11.82
C THR A 176 11.71 -19.38 -12.71
N THR A 177 10.88 -20.40 -12.56
CA THR A 177 10.80 -21.54 -13.47
C THR A 177 9.38 -21.67 -14.03
N GLU A 178 9.18 -22.53 -15.02
CA GLU A 178 7.84 -22.89 -15.47
C GLU A 178 7.00 -23.50 -14.33
N GLN A 179 7.62 -24.36 -13.53
CA GLN A 179 6.97 -24.95 -12.36
C GLN A 179 6.49 -23.88 -11.38
N THR A 180 7.37 -22.95 -10.95
CA THR A 180 6.97 -21.92 -9.97
C THR A 180 5.94 -20.96 -10.55
N SER A 181 5.94 -20.73 -11.87
CA SER A 181 4.93 -19.93 -12.55
C SER A 181 3.56 -20.64 -12.57
N ASN A 182 3.54 -21.95 -12.79
CA ASN A 182 2.32 -22.77 -12.74
C ASN A 182 1.77 -22.89 -11.32
N ASP A 183 2.65 -23.10 -10.34
CA ASP A 183 2.28 -23.14 -8.91
C ASP A 183 1.69 -21.81 -8.45
N TRP A 184 2.27 -20.69 -8.90
CA TRP A 184 1.72 -19.36 -8.64
C TRP A 184 0.31 -19.20 -9.22
N LYS A 185 0.09 -19.61 -10.48
CA LYS A 185 -1.24 -19.55 -11.11
C LYS A 185 -2.25 -20.40 -10.35
N LYS A 186 -1.90 -21.64 -10.01
CA LYS A 186 -2.78 -22.55 -9.25
C LYS A 186 -3.18 -21.94 -7.90
N LEU A 187 -2.22 -21.38 -7.16
CA LEU A 187 -2.49 -20.73 -5.88
C LEU A 187 -3.37 -19.49 -6.05
N HIS A 188 -3.11 -18.70 -7.10
CA HIS A 188 -3.87 -17.49 -7.40
C HIS A 188 -5.31 -17.77 -7.85
N ASP A 189 -5.54 -18.86 -8.59
CA ASP A 189 -6.88 -19.32 -8.95
C ASP A 189 -7.67 -19.73 -7.69
N VAL A 190 -7.04 -20.43 -6.74
CA VAL A 190 -7.64 -20.71 -5.43
C VAL A 190 -7.95 -19.42 -4.68
N PHE A 191 -7.00 -18.48 -4.60
CA PHE A 191 -7.23 -17.17 -3.97
C PHE A 191 -8.43 -16.44 -4.57
N ARG A 192 -8.52 -16.38 -5.90
CA ARG A 192 -9.64 -15.77 -6.64
C ARG A 192 -10.97 -16.43 -6.33
N SER A 193 -11.01 -17.77 -6.33
CA SER A 193 -12.24 -18.51 -5.98
C SER A 193 -12.72 -18.22 -4.55
N MET A 194 -11.78 -17.81 -3.66
CA MET A 194 -12.04 -17.51 -2.26
C MET A 194 -12.26 -16.02 -1.96
N LEU A 195 -12.33 -15.13 -2.95
CA LEU A 195 -12.44 -13.67 -2.73
C LEU A 195 -13.63 -13.27 -1.84
N TYR A 196 -14.74 -13.98 -1.98
CA TYR A 196 -16.01 -13.63 -1.33
C TYR A 196 -16.30 -14.48 -0.08
N GLU A 197 -15.46 -15.44 0.24
CA GLU A 197 -15.67 -16.31 1.40
C GLU A 197 -15.25 -15.68 2.73
N ASP A 198 -15.71 -16.27 3.83
CA ASP A 198 -15.27 -15.87 5.16
C ASP A 198 -13.77 -16.18 5.36
N ARG A 199 -13.13 -15.49 6.31
CA ARG A 199 -11.67 -15.58 6.52
C ARG A 199 -11.21 -17.00 6.82
N LYS A 200 -11.96 -17.76 7.62
CA LYS A 200 -11.55 -19.11 8.05
C LYS A 200 -11.58 -20.06 6.87
N THR A 201 -12.65 -20.01 6.06
CA THR A 201 -12.78 -20.82 4.84
C THR A 201 -11.69 -20.46 3.83
N ALA A 202 -11.53 -19.17 3.52
CA ALA A 202 -10.50 -18.71 2.58
C ALA A 202 -9.08 -19.09 3.04
N ALA A 203 -8.75 -18.84 4.30
CA ALA A 203 -7.44 -19.16 4.87
C ALA A 203 -7.14 -20.66 4.81
N LYS A 204 -8.14 -21.50 5.09
CA LYS A 204 -8.01 -22.97 5.02
C LYS A 204 -7.72 -23.44 3.60
N GLU A 205 -8.48 -23.00 2.61
CA GLU A 205 -8.33 -23.45 1.22
C GLU A 205 -7.01 -22.96 0.61
N ILE A 206 -6.66 -21.69 0.83
CA ILE A 206 -5.38 -21.11 0.39
C ILE A 206 -4.20 -21.84 1.05
N SER A 207 -4.26 -22.08 2.36
CA SER A 207 -3.20 -22.81 3.08
C SER A 207 -3.08 -24.25 2.59
N SER A 208 -4.20 -24.92 2.32
CA SER A 208 -4.21 -26.31 1.83
C SER A 208 -3.53 -26.40 0.46
N CYS A 209 -3.81 -25.45 -0.44
CA CYS A 209 -3.13 -25.36 -1.73
C CYS A 209 -1.63 -25.11 -1.56
N ALA A 210 -1.23 -24.17 -0.69
CA ALA A 210 0.18 -23.89 -0.43
C ALA A 210 0.94 -25.11 0.13
N VAL A 211 0.30 -25.91 0.99
CA VAL A 211 0.86 -27.16 1.53
C VAL A 211 0.98 -28.23 0.45
N GLU A 212 -0.06 -28.41 -0.38
CA GLU A 212 -0.04 -29.35 -1.51
C GLU A 212 1.11 -29.04 -2.49
N LEU A 213 1.33 -27.74 -2.74
CA LEU A 213 2.43 -27.23 -3.57
C LEU A 213 3.81 -27.27 -2.88
N GLY A 214 3.88 -27.67 -1.61
CA GLY A 214 5.14 -27.74 -0.86
C GLY A 214 5.81 -26.37 -0.62
N LEU A 215 5.03 -25.29 -0.59
CA LEU A 215 5.56 -23.94 -0.48
C LEU A 215 6.12 -23.65 0.91
N LYS A 216 7.28 -23.00 0.94
CA LYS A 216 7.90 -22.51 2.19
C LYS A 216 7.55 -21.04 2.38
N LYS A 217 7.58 -20.54 3.62
CA LYS A 217 7.42 -19.09 3.88
C LYS A 217 8.55 -18.30 3.23
N GLU A 218 8.24 -17.11 2.72
CA GLU A 218 9.24 -16.14 2.25
C GLU A 218 9.86 -15.42 3.46
N ILE A 219 11.18 -15.21 3.42
CA ILE A 219 11.93 -14.72 4.59
C ILE A 219 12.90 -13.56 4.30
N SER A 220 13.16 -13.19 3.04
CA SER A 220 14.36 -12.36 2.81
C SER A 220 14.45 -11.50 1.55
N TYR A 221 13.67 -11.73 0.48
CA TYR A 221 14.04 -11.12 -0.81
C TYR A 221 13.33 -9.81 -1.17
N TYR A 222 12.24 -9.48 -0.50
CA TYR A 222 11.43 -8.34 -0.89
C TYR A 222 11.67 -7.16 0.04
N LEU A 223 11.92 -6.02 -0.58
CA LEU A 223 11.67 -4.73 0.05
C LEU A 223 10.17 -4.54 0.12
N HIS A 224 9.66 -4.12 1.26
CA HIS A 224 8.29 -3.69 1.43
C HIS A 224 8.25 -2.28 1.98
N ASN A 225 7.17 -1.60 1.67
CA ASN A 225 6.75 -0.38 2.34
C ASN A 225 5.54 -0.69 3.19
N ALA A 226 5.60 -0.33 4.47
CA ALA A 226 4.55 -0.57 5.43
C ALA A 226 4.24 0.70 6.22
N ILE A 227 2.99 0.81 6.64
CA ILE A 227 2.46 1.93 7.42
C ILE A 227 1.74 1.35 8.64
N GLY A 228 2.07 1.85 9.82
CA GLY A 228 1.37 1.60 11.06
C GLY A 228 0.90 2.89 11.72
N LEU A 229 0.02 2.77 12.72
CA LEU A 229 -0.36 3.86 13.60
C LEU A 229 -0.05 3.51 15.05
N ASP A 230 0.44 4.49 15.81
CA ASP A 230 0.58 4.36 17.27
C ASP A 230 -0.76 4.56 18.00
N GLU A 231 -0.73 4.56 19.34
CA GLU A 231 -1.93 4.75 20.16
C GLU A 231 -2.56 6.15 20.08
N ASN A 232 -1.80 7.13 19.60
CA ASN A 232 -2.25 8.51 19.41
C ASN A 232 -2.70 8.77 17.96
N GLY A 233 -2.73 7.74 17.10
CA GLY A 233 -3.05 7.87 15.68
C GLY A 233 -1.93 8.51 14.85
N GLN A 234 -0.70 8.58 15.37
CA GLN A 234 0.45 9.07 14.61
C GLN A 234 0.96 8.00 13.66
N LEU A 235 1.30 8.43 12.44
CA LEU A 235 1.74 7.55 11.37
C LEU A 235 3.21 7.15 11.53
N ILE A 236 3.45 5.85 11.53
CA ILE A 236 4.78 5.24 11.50
C ILE A 236 4.96 4.56 10.15
N GLN A 237 5.96 4.99 9.39
CA GLN A 237 6.33 4.37 8.12
C GLN A 237 7.53 3.44 8.33
N LEU A 238 7.61 2.35 7.57
CA LEU A 238 8.76 1.47 7.53
C LEU A 238 8.98 0.94 6.11
N SER A 239 10.16 1.24 5.54
CA SER A 239 10.67 0.58 4.34
C SER A 239 11.76 -0.40 4.75
N SER A 240 11.54 -1.70 4.61
CA SER A 240 12.51 -2.71 5.09
C SER A 240 12.48 -3.96 4.23
N ILE A 241 13.60 -4.69 4.25
CA ILE A 241 13.71 -6.01 3.61
C ILE A 241 13.48 -7.08 4.68
N GLY A 242 12.58 -8.02 4.39
CA GLY A 242 12.31 -9.15 5.28
C GLY A 242 11.02 -9.89 4.93
N SER A 243 10.59 -10.77 5.82
CA SER A 243 9.21 -11.29 5.80
C SER A 243 8.23 -10.24 6.31
N LEU A 244 6.96 -10.37 5.93
CA LEU A 244 5.92 -9.48 6.44
C LEU A 244 5.79 -9.55 7.97
N GLU A 245 5.93 -10.73 8.57
CA GLU A 245 5.92 -10.88 10.03
C GLU A 245 7.04 -10.09 10.70
N LYS A 246 8.25 -10.11 10.13
CA LYS A 246 9.40 -9.37 10.66
C LYS A 246 9.13 -7.87 10.65
N LEU A 247 8.55 -7.35 9.56
CA LEU A 247 8.17 -5.94 9.46
C LEU A 247 7.08 -5.57 10.46
N GLY A 248 6.11 -6.46 10.69
CA GLY A 248 5.12 -6.31 11.74
C GLY A 248 5.73 -6.16 13.13
N THR A 249 6.69 -7.03 13.47
CA THR A 249 7.44 -6.93 14.74
C THR A 249 8.22 -5.62 14.83
N GLU A 250 8.95 -5.23 13.77
CA GLU A 250 9.72 -3.98 13.75
C GLU A 250 8.81 -2.75 13.95
N LEU A 251 7.62 -2.71 13.33
CA LEU A 251 6.64 -1.64 13.53
C LEU A 251 6.05 -1.64 14.94
N SER A 252 5.79 -2.80 15.51
CA SER A 252 5.33 -2.92 16.91
C SER A 252 6.37 -2.39 17.89
N GLU A 253 7.66 -2.68 17.66
CA GLU A 253 8.78 -2.14 18.45
C GLU A 253 8.93 -0.62 18.31
N MET A 254 8.45 -0.05 17.19
CA MET A 254 8.37 1.41 16.97
C MET A 254 7.11 2.03 17.58
N GLY A 255 6.23 1.25 18.21
CA GLY A 255 5.02 1.72 18.90
C GLY A 255 3.73 1.57 18.10
N ALA A 256 3.78 1.03 16.88
CA ALA A 256 2.57 0.79 16.11
C ALA A 256 1.68 -0.26 16.81
N LYS A 257 0.36 -0.05 16.79
CA LYS A 257 -0.63 -1.02 17.29
C LYS A 257 -1.14 -1.94 16.19
N ARG A 258 -1.28 -1.38 14.99
CA ARG A 258 -1.68 -2.08 13.76
C ARG A 258 -0.88 -1.55 12.60
N ALA A 259 -0.67 -2.37 11.59
CA ALA A 259 0.07 -1.98 10.39
C ALA A 259 -0.32 -2.76 9.15
N LEU A 260 -0.17 -2.10 8.00
CA LEU A 260 -0.43 -2.63 6.67
C LEU A 260 0.85 -2.57 5.83
N MET A 261 1.08 -3.60 5.01
CA MET A 261 2.01 -3.54 3.87
C MET A 261 1.26 -2.95 2.66
N VAL A 262 1.80 -1.86 2.12
CA VAL A 262 1.10 -0.99 1.17
C VAL A 262 1.80 -0.90 -0.19
N ASP A 263 3.08 -1.27 -0.25
CA ASP A 263 3.81 -1.40 -1.51
C ASP A 263 5.01 -2.35 -1.38
N ASN A 264 5.55 -2.83 -2.50
CA ASN A 264 6.65 -3.81 -2.50
C ASN A 264 7.58 -3.76 -3.73
N GLY A 265 8.77 -4.33 -3.55
CA GLY A 265 9.81 -4.45 -4.57
C GLY A 265 10.19 -3.11 -5.20
N GLY A 266 10.42 -3.10 -6.51
CA GLY A 266 10.78 -1.87 -7.24
C GLY A 266 9.68 -0.81 -7.30
N SER A 267 8.48 -1.07 -6.78
CA SER A 267 7.43 -0.06 -6.74
C SER A 267 7.62 0.94 -5.60
N VAL A 268 8.28 0.50 -4.52
CA VAL A 268 8.49 1.29 -3.31
C VAL A 268 9.27 2.55 -3.62
N SER A 269 8.69 3.68 -3.22
CA SER A 269 9.34 4.97 -3.15
C SER A 269 8.78 5.82 -2.01
N VAL A 270 9.66 6.69 -1.50
CA VAL A 270 9.33 7.74 -0.55
C VAL A 270 10.00 9.02 -1.03
N TRP A 271 9.21 10.09 -1.13
CA TRP A 271 9.66 11.38 -1.63
C TRP A 271 9.38 12.46 -0.59
N PHE A 272 10.25 13.46 -0.52
CA PHE A 272 10.09 14.59 0.39
C PHE A 272 10.16 15.92 -0.36
N TYR A 273 9.16 16.75 -0.14
CA TYR A 273 9.02 18.08 -0.69
C TYR A 273 9.14 19.09 0.47
N PRO A 274 10.35 19.54 0.85
CA PRO A 274 10.57 20.35 2.05
C PRO A 274 9.87 21.71 2.03
N LYS A 275 9.57 22.24 0.84
CA LYS A 275 8.88 23.53 0.64
C LYS A 275 7.47 23.36 0.05
N GLY A 276 6.94 22.14 0.13
CA GLY A 276 5.77 21.72 -0.62
C GLY A 276 6.05 21.49 -2.11
N PHE A 277 5.01 21.09 -2.83
CA PHE A 277 5.10 20.65 -4.24
C PHE A 277 4.53 21.68 -5.21
N TYR A 278 4.50 22.98 -4.84
CA TYR A 278 4.06 24.05 -5.72
C TYR A 278 4.77 23.98 -7.06
N ALA A 279 4.01 23.71 -8.12
CA ALA A 279 4.52 23.69 -9.46
C ALA A 279 4.35 25.07 -10.08
N LYS A 280 5.41 25.61 -10.71
CA LYS A 280 5.15 26.46 -11.88
C LYS A 280 4.57 25.53 -12.96
N PRO A 281 3.64 25.98 -13.83
CA PRO A 281 3.19 25.16 -14.94
C PRO A 281 4.39 24.57 -15.71
N GLY A 282 4.51 23.23 -15.72
CA GLY A 282 5.63 22.52 -16.36
C GLY A 282 6.82 22.14 -15.47
N TYR A 283 6.83 22.48 -14.17
CA TYR A 283 7.88 22.11 -13.21
C TYR A 283 7.27 21.77 -11.85
N THR A 284 7.29 20.51 -11.43
CA THR A 284 7.10 20.18 -10.01
C THR A 284 8.35 20.61 -9.24
N ALA A 285 8.17 21.10 -8.00
CA ALA A 285 9.28 21.45 -7.12
C ALA A 285 10.23 20.25 -6.92
N ASP A 286 11.50 20.52 -6.58
CA ASP A 286 12.55 19.50 -6.38
C ASP A 286 12.19 18.50 -5.25
N GLY A 287 11.39 17.50 -5.59
CA GLY A 287 11.11 16.36 -4.72
C GLY A 287 12.41 15.59 -4.50
N ILE A 288 12.78 15.39 -3.24
CA ILE A 288 13.95 14.62 -2.87
C ILE A 288 13.50 13.17 -2.71
N PRO A 289 13.95 12.23 -3.56
CA PRO A 289 13.70 10.82 -3.29
C PRO A 289 14.49 10.44 -2.04
N LEU A 290 13.79 10.16 -0.94
CA LEU A 290 14.42 9.69 0.29
C LEU A 290 14.89 8.25 0.13
N PHE A 291 14.16 7.47 -0.68
CA PHE A 291 14.46 6.08 -0.92
C PHE A 291 13.86 5.56 -2.23
N SER A 292 14.67 4.82 -2.99
CA SER A 292 14.26 4.04 -4.17
C SER A 292 15.26 2.90 -4.43
N LEU A 293 14.78 1.77 -4.97
CA LEU A 293 15.66 0.66 -5.36
C LEU A 293 16.27 0.86 -6.76
N PRO A 294 17.37 0.16 -7.10
CA PRO A 294 17.94 0.21 -8.46
C PRO A 294 16.96 -0.18 -9.57
N ASN A 295 15.94 -0.99 -9.27
CA ASN A 295 14.87 -1.37 -10.19
C ASN A 295 13.59 -0.54 -9.96
N HIS A 296 13.74 0.71 -9.50
CA HIS A 296 12.62 1.59 -9.22
C HIS A 296 11.74 1.79 -10.45
N ARG A 297 10.44 1.61 -10.26
CA ARG A 297 9.40 1.87 -11.24
C ARG A 297 8.75 3.21 -10.88
N PRO A 298 8.92 4.28 -11.66
CA PRO A 298 8.47 5.62 -11.25
C PRO A 298 6.96 5.80 -11.23
N GLU A 299 6.20 5.01 -12.00
CA GLU A 299 4.76 5.21 -12.19
C GLU A 299 3.91 4.25 -11.34
N GLY A 300 3.00 4.78 -10.54
CA GLY A 300 2.11 4.02 -9.66
C GLY A 300 0.62 4.31 -9.87
N THR A 301 -0.22 3.54 -9.18
CA THR A 301 -1.68 3.69 -9.16
C THR A 301 -2.15 4.59 -8.03
N ALA A 302 -1.37 4.70 -6.95
CA ALA A 302 -1.76 5.47 -5.77
C ALA A 302 -0.54 5.94 -4.96
N TYR A 303 -0.67 7.14 -4.39
CA TYR A 303 0.29 7.74 -3.47
C TYR A 303 -0.43 8.46 -2.33
N LEU A 304 0.15 8.38 -1.13
CA LEU A 304 -0.32 9.09 0.06
C LEU A 304 0.56 10.32 0.29
N PHE A 305 -0.04 11.51 0.25
CA PHE A 305 0.62 12.79 0.48
C PHE A 305 0.37 13.23 1.93
N LEU A 306 1.42 13.27 2.74
CA LEU A 306 1.38 13.66 4.15
C LEU A 306 1.94 15.06 4.32
N GLN A 307 1.11 16.01 4.74
CA GLN A 307 1.54 17.36 5.08
C GLN A 307 2.10 17.38 6.49
N LEU A 308 3.27 17.98 6.67
CA LEU A 308 3.96 18.06 7.95
C LEU A 308 3.82 19.47 8.54
N GLU A 309 3.83 19.58 9.87
CA GLU A 309 3.88 20.88 10.56
C GLU A 309 5.16 21.66 10.28
N SER A 310 6.27 20.95 10.11
CA SER A 310 7.61 21.51 9.99
C SER A 310 8.41 20.77 8.91
N PRO A 311 9.31 21.45 8.21
CA PRO A 311 10.27 20.79 7.32
C PRO A 311 11.36 20.04 8.10
N ALA A 312 11.42 20.21 9.43
CA ALA A 312 12.32 19.46 10.29
C ALA A 312 11.90 17.98 10.31
N TYR A 313 12.58 17.20 9.48
CA TYR A 313 12.46 15.75 9.45
C TYR A 313 13.48 15.17 10.44
N GLU A 314 13.02 14.60 11.56
CA GLU A 314 13.90 13.83 12.44
C GLU A 314 14.20 12.47 11.80
N TYR A 315 15.44 12.31 11.35
CA TYR A 315 15.95 11.08 10.79
C TYR A 315 16.33 10.11 11.92
N LEU A 316 15.44 9.17 12.26
CA LEU A 316 15.79 8.08 13.17
C LEU A 316 16.59 7.00 12.42
N TYR A 317 17.90 7.21 12.30
CA TYR A 317 18.80 6.16 11.82
C TYR A 317 18.99 5.11 12.93
N ARG A 318 18.40 3.93 12.77
CA ARG A 318 18.82 2.75 13.53
C ARG A 318 19.73 1.89 12.68
N THR A 319 21.03 2.08 12.84
CA THR A 319 22.01 1.05 12.47
C THR A 319 21.84 -0.15 13.40
N TYR A 320 21.48 -1.30 12.83
CA TYR A 320 21.63 -2.61 13.46
C TYR A 320 22.68 -3.43 12.72
#